data_AF-A0A662TNV2-F1
#
_entry.id   AF-A0A662TNV2-F1
#
_cell.length_a   1.000
_cell.length_b   1.000
_cell.length_c   1.000
_cell.angle_alpha   90.00
_cell.angle_beta   90.00
_cell.angle_gamma   90.00
#
_symmetry.space_group_name_H-M   'P 1'
#
loop_
_entity.id
_entity.type
_entity.pdbx_description
1 polymer ?
#
loop_
_entity_poly.entity_id
_entity_poly.type
_entity_poly.pdbx_seq_one_letter_code
_entity_poly.pdbx_strand_id
1 'polypeptide(L)'
;MALVVTFAPGAKSAGDEIDIPSGFPAISEILGATLFKGHAVDEDGTASYTIGPTSVTATKVDANTIKLDADTTAEDLLVLRYIAVGEVLQP
;
A
#
# COMPACT_ATOMS: atom_id res chain seq x y z
N MET A 1 -4.89 -17.73 5.44
CA MET A 1 -4.38 -16.85 6.51
C MET A 1 -4.29 -15.44 5.92
N ALA A 2 -4.12 -14.38 6.72
CA ALA A 2 -3.90 -13.04 6.17
C ALA A 2 -2.40 -12.73 6.23
N LEU A 3 -1.81 -12.37 5.10
CA LEU A 3 -0.44 -11.90 4.99
C LEU A 3 -0.41 -10.38 5.16
N VAL A 4 0.63 -9.87 5.81
CA VAL A 4 0.90 -8.43 5.92
C VAL A 4 2.28 -8.17 5.35
N VAL A 5 2.35 -7.26 4.39
CA VAL A 5 3.61 -6.84 3.77
C VAL A 5 3.76 -5.34 3.93
N THR A 6 4.97 -4.90 4.24
CA THR A 6 5.31 -3.48 4.39
C THR A 6 6.44 -3.15 3.45
N PHE A 7 6.26 -2.14 2.61
CA PHE A 7 7.26 -1.73 1.63
C PHE A 7 7.11 -0.26 1.24
N ALA A 8 8.16 0.31 0.67
CA ALA A 8 8.10 1.65 0.07
C ALA A 8 7.53 1.53 -1.35
N PRO A 9 6.36 2.13 -1.65
CA PRO A 9 5.76 2.09 -2.99
C PRO A 9 6.47 3.00 -4.00
N GLY A 10 7.31 3.92 -3.52
CA GLY A 10 7.92 4.97 -4.34
C GLY A 10 6.97 6.14 -4.61
N ALA A 11 7.43 7.12 -5.39
CA ALA A 11 6.60 8.25 -5.78
C ALA A 11 5.64 7.85 -6.92
N LYS A 12 4.34 7.87 -6.65
CA LYS A 12 3.28 7.43 -7.57
C LYS A 12 2.04 8.31 -7.40
N SER A 13 1.33 8.56 -8.49
CA SER A 13 0.03 9.22 -8.44
C SER A 13 -1.06 8.21 -8.10
N ALA A 14 -2.18 8.67 -7.54
CA ALA A 14 -3.37 7.85 -7.36
C ALA A 14 -3.77 7.17 -8.68
N GLY A 15 -4.04 5.87 -8.62
CA GLY A 15 -4.37 5.04 -9.79
C GLY A 15 -3.17 4.51 -10.58
N ASP A 16 -1.95 4.93 -10.28
CA ASP A 16 -0.75 4.33 -10.86
C ASP A 16 -0.52 2.91 -10.33
N GLU A 17 0.07 2.07 -11.17
CA GLU A 17 0.43 0.69 -10.81
C GLU A 17 1.64 0.66 -9.88
N ILE A 18 1.51 -0.17 -8.85
CA ILE A 18 2.52 -0.43 -7.82
C ILE A 18 2.73 -1.94 -7.76
N ASP A 19 3.95 -2.36 -8.07
CA ASP A 19 4.38 -3.74 -7.95
C ASP A 19 4.70 -4.08 -6.49
N ILE A 20 4.17 -5.21 -6.02
CA ILE A 20 4.59 -5.79 -4.75
C ILE A 20 6.03 -6.31 -4.92
N PRO A 21 6.92 -6.08 -3.92
CA PRO A 21 8.28 -6.58 -3.98
C PRO A 21 8.37 -8.08 -4.22
N SER A 22 9.44 -8.52 -4.88
CA SER A 22 9.68 -9.95 -5.10
C SER A 22 9.87 -10.70 -3.79
N GLY A 23 9.49 -11.99 -3.78
CA GLY A 23 9.57 -12.85 -2.60
C GLY A 23 8.28 -12.93 -1.78
N PHE A 24 7.28 -12.09 -2.08
CA PHE A 24 5.95 -12.22 -1.52
C PHE A 24 5.03 -13.13 -2.37
N PRO A 25 4.14 -13.92 -1.76
CA PRO A 25 3.14 -14.69 -2.48
C PRO A 25 2.17 -13.81 -3.29
N ALA A 26 1.66 -14.34 -4.40
CA ALA A 26 0.66 -13.69 -5.21
C ALA A 26 -0.62 -13.36 -4.42
N ILE A 27 -1.23 -12.22 -4.72
CA ILE A 27 -2.46 -11.75 -4.11
C ILE A 27 -3.64 -12.59 -4.63
N SER A 28 -4.46 -13.11 -3.72
CA SER A 28 -5.81 -13.58 -4.02
C SER A 28 -6.81 -12.44 -3.84
N GLU A 29 -6.90 -11.91 -2.61
CA GLU A 29 -7.85 -10.89 -2.17
C GLU A 29 -7.15 -9.86 -1.27
N ILE A 30 -7.44 -8.57 -1.45
CA ILE A 30 -6.93 -7.49 -0.59
C ILE A 30 -7.90 -7.29 0.58
N LEU A 31 -7.36 -7.26 1.80
CA LEU A 31 -8.13 -7.07 3.04
C LEU A 31 -8.01 -5.66 3.61
N GLY A 32 -7.00 -4.90 3.19
CA GLY A 32 -6.84 -3.50 3.58
C GLY A 32 -5.44 -2.96 3.27
N ALA A 33 -5.35 -1.63 3.20
CA ALA A 33 -4.10 -0.91 2.99
C ALA A 33 -4.02 0.32 3.89
N THR A 34 -2.84 0.55 4.45
CA THR A 34 -2.54 1.72 5.28
C THR A 34 -1.25 2.34 4.79
N LEU A 35 -1.30 3.63 4.47
CA LEU A 35 -0.14 4.41 4.07
C LEU A 35 0.38 5.21 5.27
N PHE A 36 1.64 5.03 5.62
CA PHE A 36 2.35 5.85 6.58
C PHE A 36 3.10 6.92 5.81
N LYS A 37 2.68 8.17 5.95
CA LYS A 37 3.31 9.30 5.28
C LYS A 37 4.69 9.54 5.86
N GLY A 38 5.72 9.49 5.01
CA GLY A 38 7.09 9.74 5.41
C GLY A 38 7.30 11.22 5.72
N HIS A 39 6.77 12.09 4.86
CA HIS A 39 6.85 13.54 4.95
C HIS A 39 5.53 14.16 4.46
N ALA A 40 5.05 15.21 5.13
CA ALA A 40 3.98 16.07 4.65
C ALA A 40 4.47 17.52 4.73
N VAL A 41 4.50 18.20 3.58
CA VAL A 41 4.75 19.64 3.51
C VAL A 41 3.47 20.22 2.93
N ASP A 42 2.76 21.04 3.72
CA ASP A 42 1.62 21.79 3.19
C ASP A 42 2.14 22.85 2.21
N GLU A 43 1.34 23.18 1.19
CA GLU A 43 1.68 24.07 0.07
C GLU A 43 2.12 25.49 0.53
N ASP A 44 1.84 25.84 1.80
CA ASP A 44 2.17 27.12 2.44
C ASP A 44 3.50 27.12 3.22
N GLY A 45 4.32 26.07 3.11
CA GLY A 45 5.68 26.04 3.69
C GLY A 45 5.73 25.94 5.22
N THR A 46 4.59 25.72 5.87
CA THR A 46 4.53 25.30 7.28
C THR A 46 4.48 23.78 7.30
N ALA A 47 5.55 23.14 7.78
CA ALA A 47 5.59 21.70 7.95
C ALA A 47 4.62 21.28 9.08
N SER A 48 3.36 21.04 8.73
CA SER A 48 2.40 20.41 9.63
C SER A 48 2.66 18.91 9.62
N TYR A 49 3.36 18.42 10.64
CA TYR A 49 3.71 17.01 10.79
C TYR A 49 2.49 16.17 11.17
N THR A 50 1.57 15.96 10.24
CA THR A 50 0.58 14.89 10.37
C THR A 50 1.18 13.59 9.85
N ILE A 51 2.30 13.19 10.46
CA ILE A 51 2.93 11.88 10.23
C ILE A 51 2.05 10.86 10.95
N GLY A 52 1.16 10.22 10.20
CA GLY A 52 0.20 9.27 10.76
C GLY A 52 -0.26 8.24 9.73
N PRO A 53 -0.77 7.10 10.19
CA PRO A 53 -1.38 6.11 9.32
C PRO A 53 -2.63 6.70 8.65
N THR A 54 -2.65 6.67 7.32
CA THR A 54 -3.82 7.00 6.52
C THR A 54 -4.36 5.73 5.89
N SER A 55 -5.62 5.38 6.15
CA SER A 55 -6.27 4.28 5.46
C SER A 55 -6.48 4.66 3.99
N VAL A 56 -6.08 3.79 3.09
CA VAL A 56 -6.20 3.95 1.63
C VAL A 56 -6.88 2.72 1.04
N THR A 57 -7.51 2.88 -0.13
CA THR A 57 -8.10 1.77 -0.86
C THR A 57 -7.07 1.21 -1.84
N ALA A 58 -6.70 -0.05 -1.66
CA ALA A 58 -5.88 -0.77 -2.62
C ALA A 58 -6.76 -1.65 -3.51
N THR A 59 -6.59 -1.52 -4.83
CA THR A 59 -7.28 -2.35 -5.83
C THR A 59 -6.28 -3.28 -6.51
N LYS A 60 -6.58 -4.56 -6.55
CA LYS A 60 -5.77 -5.57 -7.24
C LYS A 60 -5.87 -5.37 -8.75
N VAL A 61 -4.73 -5.26 -9.43
CA VAL A 61 -4.64 -5.22 -10.90
C VAL A 61 -4.35 -6.62 -11.45
N ASP A 62 -3.34 -7.28 -10.88
CA ASP A 62 -2.97 -8.65 -11.22
C ASP A 62 -2.48 -9.43 -9.99
N ALA A 63 -1.72 -10.53 -10.20
CA ALA A 63 -1.20 -11.37 -9.14
C ALA A 63 -0.25 -10.65 -8.18
N ASN A 64 0.51 -9.64 -8.63
CA ASN A 64 1.51 -8.94 -7.81
C ASN A 64 1.43 -7.41 -7.96
N THR A 65 0.45 -6.88 -8.70
CA THR A 65 0.30 -5.44 -8.93
C THR A 65 -0.98 -4.90 -8.30
N ILE A 66 -0.89 -3.73 -7.69
CA ILE A 66 -2.03 -2.99 -7.11
C ILE A 66 -2.07 -1.54 -7.60
N LYS A 67 -3.20 -0.87 -7.34
CA LYS A 67 -3.38 0.58 -7.43
C LYS A 67 -3.87 1.12 -6.09
N LEU A 68 -3.46 2.33 -5.73
CA LEU A 68 -4.00 3.06 -4.58
C LEU A 68 -4.91 4.21 -5.04
N ASP A 69 -5.86 4.59 -4.20
CA ASP A 69 -6.71 5.78 -4.37
C ASP A 69 -6.07 7.08 -3.85
N ALA A 70 -4.79 7.04 -3.50
CA ALA A 70 -4.04 8.17 -2.97
C ALA A 70 -2.62 8.22 -3.56
N ASP A 71 -2.08 9.44 -3.66
CA ASP A 71 -0.69 9.67 -4.06
C ASP A 71 0.28 9.14 -3.00
N THR A 72 1.43 8.63 -3.45
CA THR A 72 2.53 8.19 -2.60
C THR A 72 3.80 8.97 -2.92
N THR A 73 4.65 9.15 -1.91
CA THR A 73 5.99 9.75 -2.06
C THR A 73 7.08 8.71 -1.86
N ALA A 74 8.33 9.07 -2.20
CA ALA A 74 9.48 8.18 -2.04
C ALA A 74 9.75 7.79 -0.57
N GLU A 75 9.24 8.56 0.39
CA GLU A 75 9.47 8.37 1.83
C GLU A 75 8.29 7.65 2.51
N ASP A 76 7.18 7.42 1.78
CA ASP A 76 6.01 6.74 2.32
C ASP A 76 6.26 5.24 2.51
N LEU A 77 5.58 4.65 3.50
CA LEU A 77 5.53 3.19 3.70
C LEU A 77 4.10 2.69 3.55
N LEU A 78 3.91 1.71 2.67
CA LEU A 78 2.63 1.03 2.48
C LEU A 78 2.62 -0.25 3.30
N VAL A 79 1.61 -0.41 4.14
CA VAL A 79 1.26 -1.68 4.79
C VAL A 79 0.06 -2.26 4.08
N LEU A 80 0.26 -3.35 3.35
CA LEU A 80 -0.79 -4.07 2.62
C LEU A 80 -1.12 -5.39 3.34
N ARG A 81 -2.39 -5.59 3.65
CA ARG A 81 -2.92 -6.85 4.20
C ARG A 81 -3.73 -7.57 3.14
N TYR A 82 -3.42 -8.83 2.86
CA TYR A 82 -4.09 -9.59 1.79
C TYR A 82 -4.06 -11.11 2.05
N ILE A 83 -4.91 -11.85 1.35
CA ILE A 83 -4.92 -13.32 1.32
C ILE A 83 -4.06 -13.77 0.13
N ALA A 84 -3.10 -14.66 0.35
CA ALA A 84 -2.25 -15.20 -0.72
C ALA A 84 -2.98 -16.27 -1.55
N VAL A 85 -2.64 -16.38 -2.85
CA VAL A 85 -3.10 -17.49 -3.70
C VAL A 85 -2.56 -18.82 -3.16
N GLY A 86 -3.44 -19.80 -3.02
CA GLY A 86 -3.08 -21.13 -2.51
C GLY A 86 -3.21 -21.28 -0.99
N GLU A 87 -3.50 -20.21 -0.25
CA GLU A 87 -3.94 -20.35 1.14
C GLU A 87 -5.42 -20.73 1.19
N VAL A 88 -5.71 -21.94 1.67
CA VAL A 88 -7.07 -22.41 1.90
C VAL A 88 -7.64 -21.65 3.11
N LEU A 89 -8.78 -20.98 2.94
CA LEU A 89 -9.61 -20.54 4.07
C LEU A 89 -10.12 -21.81 4.76
N GLN A 90 -9.51 -22.19 5.89
CA GLN A 90 -10.15 -23.16 6.77
C GLN A 90 -11.38 -22.49 7.41
N PRO A 91 -12.56 -23.13 7.37
CA PRO A 91 -13.81 -22.59 7.88
C PRO A 91 -13.80 -22.38 9.40
#